data_AF-A0A544Y5U4-F1
#
_entry.id   AF-A0A544Y5U4-F1
#
_cell.length_a   1.000
_cell.length_b   1.000
_cell.length_c   1.000
_cell.angle_alpha   90.00
_cell.angle_beta   90.00
_cell.angle_gamma   90.00
#
_symmetry.space_group_name_H-M   'P 1'
#
loop_
_entity.id
_entity.type
_entity.pdbx_description
1 polymer ?
#
loop_
_entity_poly.entity_id
_entity_poly.type
_entity_poly.pdbx_seq_one_letter_code
_entity_poly.pdbx_strand_id
1 'polypeptide(L)'
;MSPARAAGHRAGRRRLRGGGGAGVGGTAVYIHIDLDVLDPEEFGSLSYPEAGGLSVATLRDAVRALTARFPLAGSGITEYAPRREEDRAVLASLVPALLADATTE
;
A
#
# COMPACT_ATOMS: atom_id res chain seq x y z
N MET A 1 -13.77 44.74 17.88
CA MET A 1 -13.96 43.27 17.76
C MET A 1 -14.56 43.00 16.39
N SER A 2 -13.81 42.32 15.52
CA SER A 2 -14.23 42.00 14.15
C SER A 2 -14.25 40.47 14.02
N PRO A 3 -15.30 39.82 13.49
CA PRO A 3 -15.28 38.37 13.33
C PRO A 3 -14.57 38.01 12.01
N ALA A 4 -13.53 37.19 12.12
CA ALA A 4 -12.86 36.57 10.99
C ALA A 4 -13.78 35.49 10.37
N ARG A 5 -13.98 35.60 9.06
CA ARG A 5 -14.66 34.62 8.22
C ARG A 5 -13.64 33.54 7.84
N ALA A 6 -13.88 32.29 8.21
CA ALA A 6 -13.11 31.14 7.73
C ALA A 6 -13.97 30.28 6.79
N ALA A 7 -13.42 30.03 5.61
CA ALA A 7 -14.06 29.43 4.45
C ALA A 7 -14.30 27.92 4.62
N GLY A 8 -15.43 27.44 4.10
CA GLY A 8 -15.76 26.02 4.07
C GLY A 8 -14.81 25.21 3.18
N HIS A 9 -14.36 24.07 3.68
CA HIS A 9 -13.71 23.04 2.87
C HIS A 9 -14.73 22.41 1.93
N ARG A 10 -14.72 22.83 0.67
CA ARG A 10 -15.35 22.06 -0.41
C ARG A 10 -14.48 20.85 -0.69
N ALA A 11 -14.92 19.67 -0.26
CA ALA A 11 -14.42 18.40 -0.77
C ALA A 11 -14.66 18.34 -2.28
N GLY A 12 -13.59 18.55 -3.06
CA GLY A 12 -13.61 18.47 -4.51
C GLY A 12 -13.79 17.02 -4.95
N ARG A 13 -15.00 16.64 -5.37
CA ARG A 13 -15.25 15.39 -6.09
C ARG A 13 -14.52 15.44 -7.43
N ARG A 14 -13.31 14.89 -7.52
CA ARG A 14 -12.58 14.76 -8.78
C ARG A 14 -13.03 13.47 -9.49
N ARG A 15 -13.92 13.63 -10.47
CA ARG A 15 -14.27 12.55 -11.42
C ARG A 15 -13.03 12.13 -12.20
N LEU A 16 -12.80 10.83 -12.30
CA LEU A 16 -11.83 10.25 -13.22
C LEU A 16 -12.39 10.35 -14.65
N ARG A 17 -11.63 10.95 -15.58
CA ARG A 17 -11.86 10.85 -17.02
C ARG A 17 -11.03 9.68 -17.55
N GLY A 18 -11.69 8.72 -18.20
CA GLY A 18 -11.03 7.65 -18.95
C GLY A 18 -10.61 8.11 -20.36
N GLY A 19 -9.50 7.56 -20.86
CA GLY A 19 -9.00 7.75 -22.23
C GLY A 19 -7.94 6.69 -22.56
N GLY A 20 -8.13 5.98 -23.68
CA GLY A 20 -7.40 4.76 -24.04
C GLY A 20 -6.02 4.94 -24.67
N GLY A 21 -5.28 3.83 -24.72
CA GLY A 21 -4.03 3.65 -25.46
C GLY A 21 -3.47 2.24 -25.24
N ALA A 22 -3.09 1.55 -26.31
CA ALA A 22 -2.54 0.20 -26.30
C ALA A 22 -1.12 0.17 -25.68
N GLY A 23 -0.86 -0.85 -24.86
CA GLY A 23 0.06 -0.82 -23.72
C GLY A 23 -0.80 -1.04 -22.48
N VAL A 24 -0.33 -1.69 -21.41
CA VAL A 24 -1.21 -1.98 -20.25
C VAL A 24 -1.53 -0.66 -19.56
N GLY A 25 -2.55 0.02 -20.08
CA GLY A 25 -3.06 1.33 -19.69
C GLY A 25 -3.90 1.20 -18.44
N GLY A 26 -3.27 0.76 -17.36
CA GLY A 26 -3.84 0.89 -16.02
C GLY A 26 -3.79 2.35 -15.62
N THR A 27 -4.94 3.01 -15.54
CA THR A 27 -5.07 4.34 -14.93
C THR A 27 -4.92 4.29 -13.39
N ALA A 28 -4.74 3.10 -12.85
CA ALA A 28 -4.55 2.77 -11.43
C ALA A 28 -3.90 1.38 -11.31
N VAL A 29 -3.34 1.06 -10.14
CA VAL A 29 -2.73 -0.24 -9.81
C VAL A 29 -3.51 -0.93 -8.70
N TYR A 30 -3.59 -2.26 -8.74
CA TYR A 30 -3.97 -3.09 -7.60
C TYR A 30 -2.71 -3.79 -7.08
N ILE A 31 -2.43 -3.69 -5.79
CA ILE A 31 -1.23 -4.29 -5.19
C ILE A 31 -1.63 -5.54 -4.43
N HIS A 32 -1.21 -6.69 -4.92
CA HIS A 32 -1.30 -7.96 -4.19
C HIS A 32 0.06 -8.27 -3.57
N ILE A 33 0.07 -8.54 -2.27
CA ILE A 33 1.26 -8.97 -1.54
C ILE A 33 1.01 -10.38 -1.03
N ASP A 34 1.77 -11.31 -1.61
CA ASP A 34 2.05 -12.58 -0.97
C ASP A 34 3.14 -12.36 0.09
N LEU A 35 2.92 -12.77 1.34
CA LEU A 35 3.85 -12.47 2.43
C LEU A 35 5.15 -13.28 2.34
N ASP A 36 5.18 -14.36 1.57
CA ASP A 36 6.38 -15.17 1.32
C ASP A 36 7.47 -14.46 0.50
N VAL A 37 7.17 -13.27 -0.04
CA VAL A 37 8.17 -12.38 -0.62
C VAL A 37 9.12 -11.78 0.42
N LEU A 38 8.75 -11.81 1.70
CA LEU A 38 9.59 -11.34 2.79
C LEU A 38 10.59 -12.42 3.18
N ASP A 39 11.78 -11.98 3.57
CA ASP A 39 12.76 -12.92 4.11
C ASP A 39 12.20 -13.59 5.39
N PRO A 40 12.30 -14.92 5.54
CA PRO A 40 11.80 -15.62 6.73
C PRO A 40 12.44 -15.18 8.05
N GLU A 41 13.61 -14.55 8.01
CA GLU A 41 14.22 -13.92 9.19
C GLU A 41 13.49 -12.64 9.62
N GLU A 42 12.86 -11.94 8.68
CA GLU A 42 12.07 -10.73 8.91
C GLU A 42 10.59 -11.03 9.23
N PHE A 43 10.04 -12.10 8.64
CA PHE A 43 8.64 -12.52 8.84
C PHE A 43 8.48 -14.04 8.75
N GLY A 44 8.24 -14.70 9.88
CA GLY A 44 8.23 -16.17 9.96
C GLY A 44 6.86 -16.85 9.90
N SER A 45 5.77 -16.07 9.88
CA SER A 45 4.39 -16.57 9.92
C SER A 45 3.88 -16.89 8.51
N LEU A 46 4.57 -17.84 7.86
CA LEU A 46 4.37 -18.26 6.47
C LEU A 46 4.07 -19.76 6.36
N SER A 47 3.31 -20.14 5.32
CA SER A 47 3.08 -21.55 4.96
C SER A 47 4.27 -22.12 4.19
N TYR A 48 4.87 -21.32 3.31
CA TYR A 48 5.95 -21.67 2.40
C TYR A 48 7.05 -20.59 2.44
N PRO A 49 8.00 -20.65 3.39
CA PRO A 49 9.05 -19.64 3.49
C PRO A 49 10.10 -19.79 2.38
N GLU A 50 10.42 -18.70 1.68
CA GLU A 50 11.43 -18.65 0.62
C GLU A 50 12.65 -17.84 1.04
N ALA A 51 13.85 -18.43 0.96
CA ALA A 51 15.08 -17.79 1.44
C ALA A 51 15.58 -16.68 0.50
N GLY A 52 16.18 -15.63 1.06
CA GLY A 52 16.71 -14.50 0.28
C GLY A 52 15.62 -13.53 -0.16
N GLY A 53 14.57 -13.41 0.65
CA GLY A 53 13.43 -12.52 0.40
C GLY A 53 13.75 -11.06 0.69
N LEU A 54 12.73 -10.21 0.59
CA LEU A 54 12.84 -8.79 0.86
C LEU A 54 12.84 -8.50 2.37
N SER A 55 13.56 -7.46 2.78
CA SER A 55 13.29 -6.84 4.08
C SER A 55 11.92 -6.15 4.08
N VAL A 56 11.33 -5.99 5.26
CA VAL A 56 10.07 -5.25 5.43
C VAL A 56 10.20 -3.81 4.91
N ALA A 57 11.36 -3.17 5.13
CA ALA A 57 11.63 -1.82 4.65
C ALA A 57 11.63 -1.73 3.11
N THR A 58 12.30 -2.68 2.44
CA THR A 58 12.38 -2.72 0.97
C THR A 58 10.99 -2.91 0.35
N LEU A 59 10.15 -3.77 0.92
CA LEU A 59 8.79 -3.96 0.46
C LEU A 59 7.96 -2.67 0.59
N ARG A 60 8.07 -1.97 1.73
CA ARG A 60 7.37 -0.69 1.96
C ARG A 60 7.82 0.39 0.97
N ASP A 61 9.11 0.48 0.69
CA ASP A 61 9.65 1.43 -0.28
C ASP A 61 9.16 1.15 -1.70
N ALA A 62 9.08 -0.13 -2.09
CA ALA A 62 8.54 -0.54 -3.38
C ALA A 62 7.06 -0.18 -3.52
N VAL A 63 6.24 -0.46 -2.50
CA VAL A 63 4.82 -0.09 -2.48
C VAL A 63 4.66 1.44 -2.59
N ARG A 64 5.44 2.21 -1.82
CA ARG A 64 5.45 3.67 -1.88
C ARG A 64 5.83 4.20 -3.26
N ALA A 65 6.84 3.60 -3.90
CA ALA A 65 7.28 4.01 -5.24
C ALA A 65 6.18 3.76 -6.29
N LEU A 66 5.43 2.66 -6.17
CA LEU A 66 4.31 2.33 -7.05
C LEU A 66 3.15 3.31 -6.84
N THR A 67 2.73 3.56 -5.60
CA THR A 67 1.59 4.42 -5.28
C THR A 67 1.88 5.91 -5.48
N ALA A 68 3.16 6.31 -5.51
CA ALA A 68 3.57 7.65 -5.93
C ALA A 68 3.40 7.87 -7.45
N ARG A 69 3.46 6.81 -8.25
CA ARG A 69 3.38 6.90 -9.73
C ARG A 69 1.98 6.61 -10.25
N PHE A 70 1.21 5.77 -9.57
CA PHE A 70 -0.11 5.32 -10.02
C PHE A 70 -1.12 5.40 -8.88
N PRO A 71 -2.36 5.86 -9.13
CA PRO A 71 -3.43 5.74 -8.16
C PRO A 71 -3.63 4.29 -7.72
N LEU A 72 -3.83 4.06 -6.42
CA LEU A 72 -4.14 2.73 -5.90
C LEU A 72 -5.64 2.44 -6.08
N ALA A 73 -5.97 1.42 -6.85
CA ALA A 73 -7.34 0.90 -6.99
C ALA A 73 -7.77 0.02 -5.82
N GLY A 74 -6.80 -0.57 -5.12
CA GLY A 74 -6.98 -1.42 -3.94
C GLY A 74 -5.74 -2.25 -3.64
N SER A 75 -5.75 -2.94 -2.51
CA SER A 75 -4.67 -3.84 -2.11
C SER A 75 -5.21 -5.12 -1.45
N GLY A 76 -4.39 -6.16 -1.45
CA GLY A 76 -4.68 -7.43 -0.78
C GLY A 76 -3.40 -8.06 -0.25
N ILE A 77 -3.50 -8.70 0.91
CA ILE A 77 -2.40 -9.43 1.56
C ILE A 77 -2.83 -10.90 1.67
N THR A 78 -1.95 -11.83 1.33
CA THR A 78 -2.15 -13.28 1.46
C THR A 78 -1.01 -13.95 2.22
N GLU A 79 -1.13 -15.26 2.48
CA GLU A 79 -0.14 -16.12 3.13
C GLU A 79 0.29 -15.71 4.54
N TYR A 80 -0.62 -15.07 5.29
CA TYR A 80 -0.43 -14.97 6.74
C TYR A 80 -0.85 -16.27 7.43
N ALA A 81 0.14 -17.06 7.85
CA ALA A 81 -0.03 -18.28 8.65
C ALA A 81 0.51 -18.03 10.08
N PRO A 82 -0.34 -17.60 11.03
CA PRO A 82 0.14 -17.10 12.32
C PRO A 82 0.94 -18.16 13.10
N ARG A 83 2.22 -17.88 13.39
CA ARG A 83 3.07 -18.73 14.24
C ARG A 83 3.92 -17.97 15.25
N ARG A 84 4.19 -16.68 15.01
CA ARG A 84 4.97 -15.82 15.91
C ARG A 84 4.16 -14.57 16.27
N GLU A 85 4.14 -14.21 17.55
CA GLU A 85 3.41 -13.02 18.01
C GLU A 85 4.06 -11.73 17.47
N GLU A 86 5.38 -11.68 17.38
CA GLU A 86 6.10 -10.51 16.84
C GLU A 86 5.76 -10.19 15.37
N ASP A 87 5.46 -11.22 14.56
CA ASP A 87 5.05 -11.03 13.17
C ASP A 87 3.72 -10.28 13.05
N ARG A 88 2.88 -10.33 14.09
CA ARG A 88 1.64 -9.53 14.12
C ARG A 88 1.94 -8.04 14.10
N ALA A 89 3.01 -7.60 14.77
CA ALA A 89 3.44 -6.20 14.75
C ALA A 89 4.02 -5.81 13.39
N VAL A 90 4.77 -6.71 12.75
CA VAL A 90 5.29 -6.52 11.39
C VAL A 90 4.14 -6.38 10.40
N LEU A 91 3.15 -7.29 10.43
CA LEU A 91 1.96 -7.22 9.57
C LEU A 91 1.18 -5.91 9.79
N ALA A 92 0.99 -5.50 11.04
CA ALA A 92 0.34 -4.23 11.37
C ALA A 92 1.12 -3.01 10.83
N SER A 93 2.44 -3.11 10.65
CA SER A 93 3.25 -2.04 10.06
C SER A 93 3.15 -1.95 8.54
N LEU A 94 2.82 -3.07 7.87
CA LEU A 94 2.67 -3.15 6.40
C LEU A 94 1.32 -2.61 5.93
N VAL A 95 0.26 -2.86 6.70
CA VAL A 95 -1.12 -2.44 6.34
C VAL A 95 -1.21 -0.94 6.02
N PRO A 96 -0.67 0.00 6.82
CA PRO A 96 -0.70 1.42 6.48
C PRO A 96 0.02 1.76 5.16
N ALA A 97 1.12 1.07 4.84
CA ALA A 97 1.84 1.27 3.59
C ALA A 97 0.99 0.85 2.37
N LEU A 98 0.13 -0.15 2.56
CA LEU A 98 -0.78 -0.69 1.53
C LEU A 98 -2.11 0.05 1.42
N LEU A 99 -2.44 0.87 2.42
CA LEU A 99 -3.68 1.65 2.47
C LEU A 99 -3.45 3.12 2.14
N ALA A 100 -2.21 3.54 1.89
CA ALA A 100 -1.89 4.95 1.73
C ALA A 100 -2.69 5.58 0.58
N ASP A 101 -3.72 6.33 0.97
CA ASP A 101 -4.24 7.44 0.20
C ASP A 101 -3.06 8.36 -0.10
N ALA A 102 -2.94 8.74 -1.37
CA ALA A 102 -2.03 9.80 -1.78
C ALA A 102 -2.43 11.09 -1.05
N THR A 103 -1.91 11.31 0.16
CA THR A 103 -1.91 12.63 0.76
C THR A 103 -1.04 13.49 -0.13
N THR A 104 -1.74 14.20 -1.00
CA THR A 104 -1.23 15.24 -1.90
C THR A 104 -0.67 16.34 -1.02
N GLU A 105 0.64 16.60 -1.11
CA GLU A 105 1.13 17.97 -1.04
C GLU A 105 1.01 18.63 -2.42
#